data_AF-A0A7J3G4B7-F1
#
_entry.id   AF-A0A7J3G4B7-F1
#
_cell.length_a   1.000
_cell.length_b   1.000
_cell.length_c   1.000
_cell.angle_alpha   90.00
_cell.angle_beta   90.00
_cell.angle_gamma   90.00
#
_symmetry.space_group_name_H-M   'P 1'
#
loop_
_entity.id
_entity.type
_entity.pdbx_description
1 polymer ?
#
loop_
_entity_poly.entity_id
_entity_poly.type
_entity_poly.pdbx_seq_one_letter_code
_entity_poly.pdbx_strand_id
1 'polypeptide(L)'
;MKHVVVVGGGTGGTLLANLLASKLRGEIDSGKIGVTLVSDNPHHVFQPANLEIAFHGAQPQKYIRKQNTLLSRRVQFLSEGVEKINIADRHLITS
;
A
#
# COMPACT_ATOMS: atom_id res chain seq x y z
N MET A 1 -8.29 -19.97 -4.87
CA MET A 1 -7.47 -19.04 -4.06
C MET A 1 -8.20 -17.70 -3.99
N LYS A 2 -8.34 -17.11 -2.80
CA LYS A 2 -8.95 -15.77 -2.66
C LYS A 2 -7.85 -14.70 -2.77
N HIS A 3 -8.21 -13.48 -3.12
CA HIS A 3 -7.25 -12.38 -3.20
C HIS A 3 -7.89 -11.09 -2.69
N VAL A 4 -7.13 -10.33 -1.91
CA VAL A 4 -7.51 -9.00 -1.45
C VAL A 4 -6.56 -8.00 -2.08
N VAL A 5 -7.12 -7.02 -2.78
CA VAL A 5 -6.34 -5.90 -3.32
C VAL A 5 -6.69 -4.64 -2.54
N VAL A 6 -5.66 -3.98 -2.01
CA VAL A 6 -5.74 -2.67 -1.36
C VAL A 6 -5.28 -1.62 -2.37
N VAL A 7 -6.18 -0.70 -2.75
CA VAL A 7 -5.87 0.37 -3.71
C VAL A 7 -5.48 1.63 -2.94
N GLY A 8 -4.27 2.14 -3.20
CA GLY A 8 -3.69 3.34 -2.59
C GLY A 8 -2.63 3.04 -1.53
N GLY A 9 -1.41 3.54 -1.74
CA GLY A 9 -0.25 3.40 -0.84
C GLY A 9 -0.14 4.45 0.27
N GLY A 10 -1.20 5.22 0.54
CA GLY A 10 -1.24 6.17 1.65
C GLY A 10 -1.24 5.49 3.03
N THR A 11 -1.35 6.27 4.11
CA THR A 11 -1.28 5.77 5.49
C THR A 11 -2.31 4.66 5.76
N GLY A 12 -3.56 4.88 5.36
CA GLY A 12 -4.65 3.91 5.56
C GLY A 12 -4.43 2.60 4.81
N GLY A 13 -4.09 2.67 3.52
CA GLY A 13 -3.88 1.46 2.70
C GLY A 13 -2.67 0.65 3.15
N THR A 14 -1.55 1.32 3.46
CA THR A 14 -0.35 0.66 3.99
C THR A 14 -0.63 -0.04 5.31
N LEU A 15 -1.32 0.63 6.23
CA LEU A 15 -1.71 0.07 7.52
C LEU A 15 -2.64 -1.14 7.33
N LEU A 16 -3.67 -1.01 6.48
CA LEU A 16 -4.64 -2.06 6.22
C LEU A 16 -3.98 -3.31 5.62
N ALA A 17 -3.10 -3.14 4.62
CA ALA A 17 -2.41 -4.26 3.99
C ALA A 17 -1.56 -5.04 5.00
N ASN A 18 -0.82 -4.33 5.86
CA ASN A 18 -0.02 -4.95 6.92
C ASN A 18 -0.88 -5.64 7.98
N LEU A 19 -2.01 -5.02 8.37
CA LEU A 19 -2.94 -5.60 9.32
C LEU A 19 -3.57 -6.88 8.79
N LEU A 20 -3.98 -6.90 7.51
CA LEU A 20 -4.47 -8.10 6.84
C LEU A 20 -3.41 -9.19 6.78
N ALA A 21 -2.18 -8.85 6.41
CA ALA A 21 -1.07 -9.80 6.38
C ALA A 21 -0.74 -10.41 7.76
N SER A 22 -0.94 -9.64 8.83
CA SER A 22 -0.79 -10.11 10.21
C SER A 22 -1.95 -11.03 10.62
N LYS A 23 -3.19 -10.61 10.38
CA LYS A 23 -4.40 -11.35 10.79
C LYS A 23 -4.62 -12.64 10.01
N LEU A 24 -4.25 -12.67 8.73
CA LEU A 24 -4.46 -13.80 7.81
C LEU A 24 -3.18 -14.58 7.54
N ARG A 25 -2.21 -14.52 8.46
CA ARG A 25 -0.87 -15.10 8.27
C ARG A 25 -0.93 -16.57 7.89
N GLY A 26 -1.75 -17.37 8.58
CA GLY A 26 -1.86 -18.81 8.34
C GLY A 26 -2.42 -19.11 6.95
N GLU A 27 -3.45 -18.36 6.54
CA GLU A 27 -4.09 -18.50 5.23
C GLU A 27 -3.16 -18.09 4.10
N ILE A 28 -2.39 -17.00 4.28
CA ILE A 28 -1.37 -16.55 3.33
C ILE A 28 -0.26 -17.59 3.20
N ASP A 29 0.29 -18.05 4.33
CA ASP A 29 1.38 -19.03 4.34
C ASP A 29 0.94 -20.38 3.74
N SER A 30 -0.35 -20.72 3.84
CA SER A 30 -0.96 -21.91 3.20
C SER A 30 -1.43 -21.69 1.74
N GLY A 31 -1.26 -20.49 1.17
CA GLY A 31 -1.66 -20.16 -0.19
C GLY A 31 -3.19 -20.03 -0.41
N LYS A 32 -3.99 -19.95 0.65
CA LYS A 32 -5.45 -19.81 0.55
C LYS A 32 -5.87 -18.38 0.18
N ILE A 33 -5.10 -17.37 0.61
CA ILE A 33 -5.35 -15.97 0.32
C ILE A 33 -4.07 -15.21 -0.03
N GLY A 34 -4.15 -14.30 -1.01
CA GLY A 34 -3.10 -13.31 -1.30
C GLY A 34 -3.53 -11.89 -0.90
N VAL A 35 -2.56 -11.03 -0.57
CA VAL A 35 -2.78 -9.60 -0.32
C VAL A 35 -1.83 -8.80 -1.21
N THR A 36 -2.39 -7.92 -2.03
CA THR A 36 -1.63 -6.98 -2.87
C THR A 36 -2.00 -5.56 -2.50
N LEU A 37 -1.01 -4.68 -2.40
CA LEU A 37 -1.21 -3.23 -2.36
C LEU A 37 -0.78 -2.63 -3.71
N VAL A 38 -1.68 -1.87 -4.33
CA VAL A 38 -1.45 -1.19 -5.61
C VAL A 38 -1.36 0.31 -5.36
N SER A 39 -0.31 0.96 -5.88
CA SER A 39 -0.15 2.42 -5.79
C SER A 39 0.71 2.93 -6.95
N ASP A 40 0.33 4.07 -7.52
CA ASP A 40 1.09 4.79 -8.55
C ASP A 40 2.39 5.41 -8.03
N ASN A 41 2.47 5.66 -6.72
CA ASN A 41 3.67 6.19 -6.07
C ASN A 41 4.50 5.07 -5.41
N PRO A 42 5.78 4.88 -5.79
CA PRO A 42 6.69 3.92 -5.13
C PRO A 42 7.15 4.39 -3.75
N HIS A 43 6.78 5.60 -3.32
CA HIS A 43 7.13 6.19 -2.04
C HIS A 43 5.92 6.47 -1.16
N HIS A 44 6.12 6.28 0.14
CA HIS A 44 5.22 6.71 1.19
C HIS A 44 5.66 8.07 1.72
N VAL A 45 4.74 9.04 1.73
CA VAL A 45 4.97 10.37 2.30
C VAL A 45 4.23 10.47 3.62
N PHE A 46 4.94 10.81 4.70
CA PHE A 46 4.32 11.19 5.97
C PHE A 46 3.80 12.62 5.87
N GLN A 47 2.63 12.76 5.26
CA GLN A 47 1.98 14.04 4.97
C GLN A 47 1.85 15.01 6.16
N PRO A 48 1.66 14.56 7.42
CA PRO A 48 1.62 15.48 8.56
C PRO A 48 2.88 16.37 8.70
N ALA A 49 4.04 15.92 8.20
CA ALA A 49 5.26 16.71 8.23
C ALA A 49 5.29 17.89 7.23
N ASN A 50 4.31 18.02 6.34
CA ASN A 50 4.27 19.10 5.35
C ASN A 50 4.26 20.49 6.00
N LEU A 51 3.63 20.65 7.18
CA LEU A 51 3.63 21.91 7.91
C LEU A 51 5.04 22.28 8.42
N GLU A 52 5.77 21.29 8.97
CA GLU A 52 7.16 21.48 9.41
C GLU A 52 8.09 21.83 8.25
N ILE A 53 7.86 21.25 7.08
CA ILE A 53 8.63 21.56 5.87
C ILE A 53 8.34 23.00 5.43
N ALA A 54 7.07 23.39 5.35
CA ALA A 54 6.66 24.69 4.82
C ALA A 54 7.01 25.87 5.74
N PHE A 55 6.89 25.69 7.07
CA PHE A 55 7.01 26.80 8.03
C PHE A 55 8.28 26.76 8.87
N HIS A 56 8.94 25.60 9.00
CA HIS A 56 10.14 25.44 9.83
C HIS A 56 11.36 24.91 9.05
N GLY A 57 11.26 24.76 7.72
CA GLY A 57 12.39 24.37 6.87
C GLY A 57 12.87 22.93 7.06
N ALA A 58 12.00 22.04 7.56
CA ALA A 58 12.35 20.63 7.73
C ALA A 58 12.70 19.98 6.38
N GLN A 59 13.68 19.07 6.37
CA GLN A 59 14.11 18.38 5.15
C GLN A 59 13.08 17.33 4.70
N PRO A 60 12.47 17.45 3.50
CA PRO A 60 11.40 16.55 3.04
C PRO A 60 11.80 15.07 3.01
N GLN A 61 13.07 14.79 2.68
CA GLN A 61 13.60 13.43 2.53
C GLN A 61 13.49 12.61 3.83
N LYS A 62 13.44 13.27 5.00
CA LYS A 62 13.25 12.60 6.30
C LYS A 62 11.89 11.95 6.43
N TYR A 63 10.89 12.44 5.69
CA TYR A 63 9.48 12.03 5.77
C TYR A 63 9.01 11.17 4.59
N ILE A 64 9.94 10.79 3.72
CA ILE A 64 9.70 9.93 2.56
C ILE A 64 10.37 8.58 2.80
N ARG A 65 9.67 7.49 2.50
CA ARG A 65 10.20 6.12 2.54
C ARG A 65 9.79 5.37 1.28
N LYS A 66 10.58 4.37 0.88
CA LYS A 66 10.15 3.45 -0.19
C LYS A 66 8.98 2.61 0.33
N GLN A 67 7.88 2.56 -0.41
CA GLN A 67 6.64 1.91 0.00
C GLN A 67 6.87 0.43 0.37
N ASN A 68 7.65 -0.29 -0.43
CA ASN A 68 7.99 -1.69 -0.18
C ASN A 68 8.73 -1.95 1.14
N THR A 69 9.47 -0.99 1.68
CA THR A 69 10.18 -1.13 2.96
C THR A 69 9.26 -1.05 4.17
N LEU A 70 8.05 -0.48 3.99
CA LEU A 70 7.04 -0.37 5.04
C LEU A 70 6.07 -1.54 5.06
N LEU A 71 6.09 -2.39 4.03
CA LEU A 71 5.16 -3.50 3.89
C LEU A 71 5.71 -4.77 4.53
N SER A 72 4.82 -5.57 5.10
CA SER A 72 5.10 -6.95 5.45
C SER A 72 5.58 -7.70 4.20
N ARG A 73 6.57 -8.60 4.37
CA ARG A 73 7.06 -9.46 3.27
C ARG A 73 6.00 -10.36 2.64
N ARG A 74 4.83 -10.48 3.29
CA ARG A 74 3.65 -11.22 2.82
C ARG A 74 2.71 -10.39 1.95
N VAL A 75 2.93 -9.09 1.84
CA VAL A 75 2.16 -8.20 0.97
C VAL A 75 2.94 -8.01 -0.32
N GLN A 76 2.30 -8.31 -1.45
CA GLN A 76 2.84 -7.95 -2.75
C GLN A 76 2.60 -6.46 -3.01
N PHE A 77 3.63 -5.75 -3.46
CA PHE A 77 3.49 -4.36 -3.88
C PHE A 77 3.49 -4.27 -5.40
N LEU A 78 2.45 -3.65 -5.97
CA LEU A 78 2.35 -3.32 -7.38
C LEU A 78 2.45 -1.79 -7.53
N SER A 79 3.53 -1.32 -8.15
CA SER A 79 3.81 0.11 -8.32
C SER A 79 3.17 0.64 -9.61
N GLU A 80 1.86 0.50 -9.74
CA GLU A 80 1.08 0.90 -10.91
C GLU A 80 -0.12 1.75 -10.48
N GLY A 81 -0.58 2.64 -11.37
CA GLY A 81 -1.82 3.37 -11.17
C GLY A 81 -3.03 2.49 -11.45
N VAL A 82 -4.11 2.64 -10.68
CA VAL A 82 -5.40 2.01 -10.98
C VAL A 82 -6.24 2.99 -11.77
N GLU A 83 -6.56 2.66 -13.02
CA GLU A 83 -7.36 3.50 -13.91
C GLU A 83 -8.86 3.20 -13.80
N LYS A 84 -9.22 1.94 -13.55
CA LYS A 84 -10.62 1.51 -13.49
C LYS A 84 -10.84 0.39 -12.49
N ILE A 85 -11.97 0.45 -11.81
CA ILE A 85 -12.46 -0.61 -10.91
C ILE A 85 -13.80 -1.10 -11.44
N ASN A 86 -13.84 -2.36 -11.90
CA ASN A 86 -15.09 -3.03 -12.23
C ASN A 86 -15.55 -3.86 -11.01
N ILE A 87 -16.58 -3.35 -10.32
CA ILE A 87 -17.09 -3.97 -9.08
C ILE A 87 -17.87 -5.25 -9.34
N ALA A 88 -18.58 -5.35 -10.47
CA ALA A 88 -19.39 -6.52 -10.81
C ALA A 88 -18.52 -7.79 -10.88
N ASP A 89 -17.36 -7.65 -11.52
CA ASP A 89 -16.42 -8.76 -11.73
C ASP A 89 -15.23 -8.73 -10.76
N ARG A 90 -15.20 -7.73 -9.85
CA ARG A 90 -14.13 -7.48 -8.88
C ARG A 90 -12.74 -7.41 -9.53
N HIS A 91 -12.65 -6.63 -10.61
CA HIS A 91 -11.46 -6.52 -11.46
C HIS A 91 -10.90 -5.09 -11.47
N LEU A 92 -9.58 -4.95 -11.47
CA LEU A 92 -8.86 -3.67 -11.57
C LEU A 92 -8.15 -3.59 -12.92
N ILE A 93 -8.15 -2.40 -13.53
CA ILE A 93 -7.32 -2.11 -14.70
C ILE A 93 -6.23 -1.14 -14.24
N THR A 94 -4.98 -1.50 -14.50
CA THR A 94 -3.80 -0.72 -14.15
C THR A 94 -3.08 -0.20 -15.39
N SER A 95 -2.28 0.86 -15.20
CA SER A 95 -1.47 1.55 -16.22
C SER A 95 0.02 1.24 -16.10
#